data_AF-A0AA95KTK9-F1
#
_entry.id   AF-A0AA95KTK9-F1
#
_cell.length_a   1.000
_cell.length_b   1.000
_cell.length_c   1.000
_cell.angle_alpha   90.00
_cell.angle_beta   90.00
_cell.angle_gamma   90.00
#
_symmetry.space_group_name_H-M   'P 1'
#
loop_
_entity.id
_entity.type
_entity.pdbx_description
1 polymer ?
#
loop_
_entity_poly.entity_id
_entity_poly.type
_entity_poly.pdbx_seq_one_letter_code
_entity_poly.pdbx_strand_id
1 'polypeptide(L)'
;MQKITEVEAIKNLERNFHKVFKNKDPFDNCFTDNIQAKLLLFPTDGYYLQEEQFNVLRQAISHFGEVDFFISEIEGDCFSKSLSSGSYEHSHWMGTTSSTFEDYTDIPIVIENAVYSTCGNWGVIISHEGHAVLGGSTELIELVQSLYPQYVTCKQGFIEYWEHNQREYNSNIDWVNEFLKQFSY
;
A
#
# COMPACT_ATOMS: atom_id res chain seq x y z
N MET A 1 12.37 -8.78 7.53
CA MET A 1 12.09 -9.16 6.11
C MET A 1 13.37 -9.21 5.28
N GLN A 2 13.37 -9.89 4.12
CA GLN A 2 14.57 -10.06 3.28
C GLN A 2 14.69 -8.96 2.23
N LYS A 3 15.79 -8.20 2.23
CA LYS A 3 16.07 -7.20 1.19
C LYS A 3 16.39 -7.87 -0.15
N ILE A 4 15.86 -7.33 -1.25
CA ILE A 4 16.08 -7.78 -2.62
C ILE A 4 17.05 -6.80 -3.31
N THR A 5 18.17 -7.32 -3.82
CA THR A 5 19.21 -6.52 -4.50
C THR A 5 19.53 -7.02 -5.92
N GLU A 6 19.07 -8.23 -6.24
CA GLU A 6 19.31 -8.90 -7.52
C GLU A 6 18.46 -8.28 -8.63
N VAL A 7 19.11 -7.90 -9.74
CA VAL A 7 18.44 -7.18 -10.85
C VAL A 7 17.30 -7.99 -11.44
N GLU A 8 17.45 -9.31 -11.59
CA GLU A 8 16.38 -10.15 -12.15
C GLU A 8 15.18 -10.27 -11.21
N ALA A 9 15.42 -10.28 -9.90
CA ALA A 9 14.35 -10.23 -8.91
C ALA A 9 13.62 -8.88 -8.93
N ILE A 10 14.35 -7.78 -9.14
CA ILE A 10 13.78 -6.43 -9.30
C ILE A 10 12.92 -6.32 -10.57
N LYS A 11 13.29 -6.97 -11.67
CA LYS A 11 12.43 -7.03 -12.86
C LYS A 11 11.16 -7.85 -12.62
N ASN A 12 11.24 -8.88 -11.78
CA ASN A 12 10.06 -9.68 -11.44
C ASN A 12 9.09 -8.91 -10.55
N LEU A 13 9.59 -8.18 -9.55
CA LEU A 13 8.72 -7.36 -8.70
C LEU A 13 8.09 -6.21 -9.50
N GLU A 14 8.83 -5.55 -10.41
CA GLU A 14 8.28 -4.51 -11.31
C GLU A 14 7.11 -5.05 -12.16
N ARG A 15 7.29 -6.24 -12.74
CA ARG A 15 6.24 -6.90 -13.53
C ARG A 15 4.99 -7.18 -12.71
N ASN A 16 5.13 -7.63 -11.47
CA ASN A 16 3.99 -7.90 -10.60
C ASN A 16 3.37 -6.62 -10.07
N PHE A 17 4.16 -5.58 -9.80
CA PHE A 17 3.70 -4.25 -9.47
C PHE A 17 2.74 -3.73 -10.56
N HIS A 18 3.14 -3.81 -11.83
CA HIS A 18 2.33 -3.34 -12.96
C HIS A 18 1.08 -4.17 -13.28
N LYS A 19 0.94 -5.38 -12.71
CA LYS A 19 -0.34 -6.11 -12.78
C LYS A 19 -1.37 -5.49 -11.83
N VAL A 20 -0.92 -4.96 -10.69
CA VAL A 20 -1.77 -4.43 -9.62
C VAL A 20 -2.00 -2.93 -9.80
N PHE A 21 -0.94 -2.18 -10.12
CA PHE A 21 -0.95 -0.72 -10.14
C PHE A 21 -0.64 -0.16 -11.53
N LYS A 22 -1.43 0.85 -11.95
CA LYS A 22 -1.21 1.62 -13.19
C LYS A 22 -0.39 2.90 -12.96
N ASN A 23 -0.33 3.39 -11.72
CA ASN A 23 0.51 4.50 -11.29
C ASN A 23 0.99 4.27 -9.85
N LYS A 24 1.84 5.17 -9.34
CA LYS A 24 2.48 5.08 -8.01
C LYS A 24 1.97 6.13 -7.04
N ASP A 25 0.90 6.84 -7.41
CA ASP A 25 0.39 7.98 -6.67
C ASP A 25 -0.65 7.51 -5.63
N PRO A 26 -0.38 7.63 -4.32
CA PRO A 26 -1.34 7.23 -3.29
C PRO A 26 -2.55 8.17 -3.17
N PHE A 27 -2.53 9.32 -3.84
CA PHE A 27 -3.59 10.33 -3.83
C PHE A 27 -4.56 10.17 -5.02
N ASP A 28 -4.28 9.25 -5.94
CA ASP A 28 -5.11 8.95 -7.11
C ASP A 28 -5.65 7.50 -7.06
N ASN A 29 -6.47 7.15 -8.03
CA ASN A 29 -6.85 5.78 -8.32
C ASN A 29 -5.67 5.03 -8.97
N CYS A 30 -4.83 4.42 -8.14
CA CYS A 30 -3.58 3.78 -8.57
C CYS A 30 -3.73 2.37 -9.15
N PHE A 31 -4.89 1.74 -9.03
CA PHE A 31 -5.08 0.33 -9.43
C PHE A 31 -5.38 0.14 -10.92
N THR A 32 -4.97 -1.01 -11.47
CA THR A 32 -5.37 -1.46 -12.80
C THR A 32 -6.84 -1.90 -12.83
N ASP A 33 -7.40 -2.04 -14.03
CA ASP A 33 -8.81 -2.45 -14.21
C ASP A 33 -9.08 -3.91 -13.80
N ASN A 34 -8.05 -4.71 -13.54
CA ASN A 34 -8.19 -6.08 -13.04
C ASN A 34 -8.56 -6.13 -11.54
N ILE A 35 -8.35 -5.02 -10.83
CA ILE A 35 -8.67 -4.90 -9.40
C ILE A 35 -10.14 -4.55 -9.24
N GLN A 36 -10.89 -5.46 -8.65
CA GLN A 36 -12.35 -5.42 -8.62
C GLN A 36 -12.91 -4.56 -7.49
N ALA A 37 -12.22 -4.55 -6.34
CA ALA A 37 -12.66 -3.86 -5.15
C ALA A 37 -11.48 -3.18 -4.45
N LYS A 38 -11.79 -2.10 -3.73
CA LYS A 38 -10.82 -1.25 -3.04
C LYS A 38 -11.32 -0.92 -1.64
N LEU A 39 -10.39 -0.75 -0.71
CA LEU A 39 -10.64 -0.40 0.66
C LEU A 39 -9.66 0.69 1.11
N LEU A 40 -10.20 1.78 1.66
CA LEU A 40 -9.42 2.80 2.35
C LEU A 40 -9.05 2.29 3.75
N LEU A 41 -7.76 2.35 4.06
CA LEU A 41 -7.22 2.09 5.39
C LEU A 41 -6.76 3.41 5.99
N PHE A 42 -7.31 3.78 7.14
CA PHE A 42 -6.98 5.03 7.82
C PHE A 42 -7.27 4.93 9.33
N PRO A 43 -6.41 5.47 10.21
CA PRO A 43 -5.08 6.01 9.90
C PRO A 43 -4.03 4.90 9.73
N THR A 44 -2.93 5.20 9.04
CA THR A 44 -1.69 4.42 9.04
C THR A 44 -0.69 4.99 10.06
N ASP A 45 0.47 4.37 10.24
CA ASP A 45 1.56 4.86 11.09
C ASP A 45 2.75 5.30 10.20
N GLY A 46 2.71 6.56 9.76
CA GLY A 46 3.65 7.09 8.77
C GLY A 46 3.63 6.23 7.49
N TYR A 47 4.79 5.69 7.12
CA TYR A 47 4.96 4.82 5.95
C TYR A 47 4.53 3.36 6.18
N TYR A 48 3.96 3.03 7.34
CA TYR A 48 3.60 1.65 7.69
C TYR A 48 2.11 1.52 7.94
N LEU A 49 1.56 0.35 7.61
CA LEU A 49 0.27 -0.05 8.16
C LEU A 49 0.36 -0.14 9.69
N GLN A 50 -0.77 0.09 10.38
CA GLN A 50 -0.85 -0.22 11.81
C GLN A 50 -0.79 -1.73 12.04
N GLU A 51 -0.44 -2.14 13.26
CA GLU A 51 -0.30 -3.57 13.62
C GLU A 51 -1.55 -4.39 13.28
N GLU A 52 -2.74 -3.88 13.60
CA GLU A 52 -4.00 -4.55 13.27
C GLU A 52 -4.23 -4.67 11.76
N GLN A 53 -3.98 -3.60 11.01
CA GLN A 53 -4.12 -3.57 9.55
C GLN A 53 -3.15 -4.57 8.88
N PHE A 54 -1.89 -4.60 9.32
CA PHE A 54 -0.89 -5.55 8.82
C PHE A 54 -1.27 -7.00 9.13
N ASN A 55 -1.69 -7.27 10.37
CA ASN A 55 -2.10 -8.62 10.79
C ASN A 55 -3.33 -9.11 10.03
N VAL A 56 -4.33 -8.25 9.80
CA VAL A 56 -5.51 -8.59 9.01
C VAL A 56 -5.13 -8.84 7.55
N LEU A 57 -4.30 -7.99 6.95
CA LEU A 57 -3.81 -8.20 5.58
C LEU A 57 -3.12 -9.57 5.47
N ARG A 58 -2.19 -9.86 6.38
CA ARG A 58 -1.44 -11.12 6.44
C ARG A 58 -2.37 -12.34 6.56
N GLN A 59 -3.39 -12.26 7.41
CA GLN A 59 -4.38 -13.32 7.59
C GLN A 59 -5.23 -13.50 6.33
N ALA A 60 -5.69 -12.41 5.72
CA ALA A 60 -6.53 -12.44 4.53
C ALA A 60 -5.77 -13.04 3.34
N ILE A 61 -4.56 -12.58 3.04
CA ILE A 61 -3.79 -13.11 1.90
C ILE A 61 -3.40 -14.58 2.12
N SER A 62 -3.12 -14.98 3.37
CA SER A 62 -2.86 -16.38 3.72
C SER A 62 -4.09 -17.28 3.48
N HIS A 63 -5.30 -16.76 3.73
CA HIS A 63 -6.54 -17.49 3.44
C HIS A 63 -6.68 -17.82 1.94
N PHE A 64 -6.21 -16.93 1.07
CA PHE A 64 -6.18 -17.14 -0.38
C PHE A 64 -4.93 -17.89 -0.88
N GLY A 65 -4.13 -18.47 0.02
CA GLY A 65 -2.99 -19.31 -0.31
C GLY A 65 -1.71 -18.54 -0.69
N GLU A 66 -1.68 -17.22 -0.50
CA GLU A 66 -0.43 -16.46 -0.61
C GLU A 66 0.50 -16.80 0.56
N VAL A 67 1.78 -17.00 0.24
CA VAL A 67 2.82 -17.27 1.24
C VAL A 67 3.78 -16.10 1.33
N ASP A 68 4.10 -15.49 0.19
CA ASP A 68 5.08 -14.42 0.07
C ASP A 68 4.41 -13.15 -0.50
N PHE A 69 4.97 -11.99 -0.17
CA PHE A 69 4.58 -10.71 -0.73
C PHE A 69 5.80 -9.80 -0.90
N PHE A 70 5.68 -8.85 -1.82
CA PHE A 70 6.70 -7.83 -2.04
C PHE A 70 6.38 -6.56 -1.25
N ILE A 71 7.44 -5.88 -0.83
CA ILE A 71 7.40 -4.49 -0.37
C ILE A 71 8.36 -3.69 -1.24
N SER A 72 7.94 -2.52 -1.71
CA SER A 72 8.80 -1.65 -2.53
C SER A 72 8.55 -0.20 -2.19
N GLU A 73 9.61 0.58 -2.07
CA GLU A 73 9.53 2.03 -2.20
C GLU A 73 9.16 2.39 -3.65
N ILE A 74 8.26 3.37 -3.85
CA ILE A 74 7.61 3.59 -5.15
C ILE A 74 7.68 5.02 -5.71
N GLU A 75 8.49 5.91 -5.14
CA GLU A 75 8.71 7.22 -5.77
C GLU A 75 9.56 7.12 -7.04
N GLY A 76 9.41 8.08 -7.97
CA GLY A 76 10.31 8.23 -9.12
C GLY A 76 10.50 6.97 -9.97
N ASP A 77 11.73 6.72 -10.44
CA ASP A 77 12.11 5.49 -11.14
C ASP A 77 12.65 4.46 -10.14
N CYS A 78 11.71 3.77 -9.47
CA CYS A 78 11.99 2.90 -8.32
C CYS A 78 12.50 1.50 -8.67
N PHE A 79 12.33 1.03 -9.91
CA PHE A 79 12.72 -0.34 -10.30
C PHE A 79 13.98 -0.39 -11.16
N SER A 80 14.49 0.76 -11.59
CA SER A 80 15.79 0.84 -12.24
C SER A 80 16.90 1.05 -11.22
N LYS A 81 18.07 0.43 -11.46
CA LYS A 81 19.27 0.83 -10.73
C LYS A 81 19.75 2.14 -11.31
N SER A 82 19.76 3.19 -10.49
CA SER A 82 20.38 4.44 -10.89
C SER A 82 21.87 4.23 -11.17
N LEU A 83 22.32 4.75 -12.31
CA LEU A 83 23.73 4.73 -12.71
C LEU A 83 24.49 5.99 -12.22
N SER A 84 23.80 6.95 -11.62
CA SER A 84 24.41 8.19 -11.13
C SER A 84 24.85 8.04 -9.68
N SER A 85 26.12 8.37 -9.42
CA SER A 85 26.66 8.44 -8.06
C SER A 85 25.91 9.52 -7.27
N GLY A 86 25.29 9.15 -6.14
CA GLY A 86 24.60 10.07 -5.22
C GLY A 86 23.08 10.17 -5.37
N SER A 87 22.46 9.43 -6.30
CA SER A 87 21.00 9.29 -6.34
C SER A 87 20.49 8.37 -5.22
N TYR A 88 19.29 8.65 -4.72
CA TYR A 88 18.58 7.75 -3.82
C TYR A 88 18.36 6.37 -4.47
N GLU A 89 18.72 5.30 -3.76
CA GLU A 89 18.48 3.92 -4.19
C GLU A 89 17.24 3.37 -3.49
N HIS A 90 16.17 3.18 -4.27
CA HIS A 90 14.93 2.58 -3.78
C HIS A 90 15.18 1.16 -3.28
N SER A 91 14.58 0.86 -2.14
CA SER A 91 14.71 -0.44 -1.50
C SER A 91 13.47 -1.31 -1.72
N HIS A 92 13.73 -2.61 -1.85
CA HIS A 92 12.70 -3.63 -2.05
C HIS A 92 12.94 -4.79 -1.09
N TRP A 93 11.87 -5.40 -0.62
CA TRP A 93 11.90 -6.52 0.31
C TRP A 93 10.89 -7.59 -0.08
N MET A 94 11.16 -8.80 0.41
CA MET A 94 10.22 -9.91 0.42
C MET A 94 9.84 -10.21 1.87
N GLY A 95 8.53 -10.21 2.13
CA GLY A 95 7.94 -10.69 3.38
C GLY A 95 7.20 -11.99 3.14
N THR A 96 6.85 -12.65 4.24
CA THR A 96 6.06 -13.88 4.21
C THR A 96 4.85 -13.74 5.12
N THR A 97 3.84 -14.58 4.94
CA THR A 97 2.66 -14.62 5.83
C THR A 97 2.99 -15.08 7.25
N SER A 98 4.23 -15.51 7.52
CA SER A 98 4.75 -15.76 8.87
C SER A 98 5.55 -14.58 9.46
N SER A 99 5.82 -13.50 8.71
CA SER A 99 6.47 -12.30 9.22
C SER A 99 5.63 -11.64 10.30
N THR A 100 6.28 -11.18 11.37
CA THR A 100 5.63 -10.42 12.45
C THR A 100 5.45 -8.96 12.06
N PHE A 101 4.71 -8.20 12.87
CA PHE A 101 4.64 -6.75 12.71
C PHE A 101 6.00 -6.09 12.97
N GLU A 102 6.78 -6.58 13.94
CA GLU A 102 8.14 -6.11 14.20
C GLU A 102 9.07 -6.34 12.99
N ASP A 103 8.99 -7.52 12.34
CA ASP A 103 9.72 -7.78 11.10
C ASP A 103 9.38 -6.80 9.97
N TYR A 104 8.13 -6.32 9.95
CA TYR A 104 7.61 -5.36 8.97
C TYR A 104 8.04 -3.93 9.30
N THR A 105 8.04 -3.51 10.56
CA THR A 105 8.46 -2.15 10.94
C THR A 105 9.97 -1.98 11.02
N ASP A 106 10.73 -3.07 11.14
CA ASP A 106 12.20 -3.06 11.17
C ASP A 106 12.84 -2.74 9.81
N ILE A 107 12.09 -2.83 8.70
CA ILE A 107 12.62 -2.40 7.39
C ILE A 107 12.65 -0.87 7.33
N PRO A 108 13.75 -0.23 6.88
CA PRO A 108 13.87 1.21 6.90
C PRO A 108 13.21 1.84 5.66
N ILE A 109 11.89 2.04 5.70
CA ILE A 109 11.16 2.76 4.65
C ILE A 109 11.17 4.24 5.00
N VAL A 110 11.55 5.08 4.04
CA VAL A 110 11.65 6.53 4.24
C VAL A 110 10.82 7.36 3.25
N ILE A 111 10.13 6.68 2.33
CA ILE A 111 9.25 7.26 1.31
C ILE A 111 8.03 6.35 1.08
N GLU A 112 7.08 6.80 0.26
CA GLU A 112 5.89 6.05 -0.14
C GLU A 112 6.27 4.65 -0.63
N ASN A 113 5.45 3.69 -0.23
CA ASN A 113 5.72 2.30 -0.52
C ASN A 113 4.43 1.53 -0.85
N ALA A 114 4.64 0.35 -1.44
CA ALA A 114 3.60 -0.60 -1.74
C ALA A 114 3.91 -1.97 -1.15
N VAL A 115 2.87 -2.64 -0.64
CA VAL A 115 2.88 -4.06 -0.23
C VAL A 115 2.00 -4.84 -1.19
N TYR A 116 2.50 -5.83 -1.92
CA TYR A 116 1.73 -6.42 -3.03
C TYR A 116 2.04 -7.89 -3.33
N SER A 117 1.08 -8.53 -3.98
CA SER A 117 1.08 -9.93 -4.38
C SER A 117 2.28 -10.30 -5.25
N THR A 118 2.83 -11.49 -5.02
CA THR A 118 3.84 -12.11 -5.92
C THR A 118 3.23 -12.60 -7.24
N CYS A 119 1.90 -12.74 -7.30
CA CYS A 119 1.16 -13.15 -8.48
C CYS A 119 0.50 -11.99 -9.22
N GLY A 120 0.33 -10.85 -8.54
CA GLY A 120 -0.25 -9.61 -9.06
C GLY A 120 -1.78 -9.51 -8.90
N ASN A 121 -2.34 -10.13 -7.87
CA ASN A 121 -3.79 -10.20 -7.65
C ASN A 121 -4.33 -9.17 -6.64
N TRP A 122 -3.45 -8.57 -5.84
CA TRP A 122 -3.79 -7.59 -4.81
C TRP A 122 -2.58 -6.72 -4.50
N GLY A 123 -2.82 -5.56 -3.91
CA GLY A 123 -1.77 -4.73 -3.32
C GLY A 123 -2.31 -3.58 -2.48
N VAL A 124 -1.42 -3.01 -1.69
CA VAL A 124 -1.63 -1.85 -0.84
C VAL A 124 -0.63 -0.79 -1.26
N ILE A 125 -1.09 0.44 -1.48
CA ILE A 125 -0.22 1.63 -1.58
C ILE A 125 -0.39 2.46 -0.31
N ILE A 126 0.73 2.87 0.30
CA ILE A 126 0.79 3.57 1.58
C ILE A 126 1.38 4.96 1.36
N SER A 127 0.64 5.99 1.81
CA SER A 127 1.01 7.40 1.73
C SER A 127 1.81 7.84 2.95
N HIS A 128 2.68 8.83 2.76
CA HIS A 128 3.27 9.59 3.87
C HIS A 128 2.23 10.41 4.65
N GLU A 129 1.04 10.64 4.09
CA GLU A 129 -0.03 11.42 4.70
C GLU A 129 -1.03 10.60 5.53
N GLY A 130 -0.62 9.41 5.99
CA GLY A 130 -1.36 8.67 7.02
C GLY A 130 -2.53 7.83 6.50
N HIS A 131 -2.61 7.57 5.19
CA HIS A 131 -3.60 6.67 4.60
C HIS A 131 -2.96 5.60 3.74
N ALA A 132 -3.69 4.51 3.53
CA ALA A 132 -3.36 3.50 2.54
C ALA A 132 -4.60 3.06 1.77
N VAL A 133 -4.38 2.53 0.56
CA VAL A 133 -5.45 1.94 -0.23
C VAL A 133 -5.09 0.50 -0.54
N LEU A 134 -5.93 -0.43 -0.07
CA LEU A 134 -5.88 -1.84 -0.41
C LEU A 134 -6.79 -2.10 -1.63
N GLY A 135 -6.30 -2.83 -2.61
CA GLY A 135 -7.07 -3.31 -3.75
C GLY A 135 -6.87 -4.81 -3.97
N GLY A 136 -7.92 -5.50 -4.40
CA GLY A 136 -7.89 -6.92 -4.72
C GLY A 136 -9.18 -7.41 -5.36
N SER A 137 -9.44 -8.72 -5.27
CA SER A 137 -10.75 -9.28 -5.62
C SER A 137 -11.81 -8.87 -4.62
N THR A 138 -13.09 -8.95 -5.01
CA THR A 138 -14.20 -8.66 -4.10
C THR A 138 -14.16 -9.54 -2.85
N GLU A 139 -13.87 -10.83 -3.00
CA GLU A 139 -13.81 -11.79 -1.90
C GLU A 139 -12.68 -11.47 -0.91
N LEU A 140 -11.53 -10.99 -1.40
CA LEU A 140 -10.43 -10.56 -0.55
C LEU A 140 -10.81 -9.34 0.27
N ILE A 141 -11.45 -8.34 -0.35
CA ILE A 141 -11.88 -7.13 0.33
C ILE A 141 -12.97 -7.44 1.36
N GLU A 142 -13.95 -8.28 1.03
CA GLU A 142 -14.99 -8.72 1.96
C GLU A 142 -14.39 -9.46 3.17
N LEU A 143 -13.39 -10.32 2.95
CA LEU A 143 -12.68 -10.99 4.04
C LEU A 143 -11.96 -9.98 4.94
N VAL A 144 -11.23 -9.03 4.36
CA VAL A 144 -10.55 -7.98 5.14
C VAL A 144 -11.55 -7.16 5.94
N GLN A 145 -12.67 -6.77 5.35
CA GLN A 145 -13.74 -6.06 6.05
C GLN A 145 -14.34 -6.86 7.22
N SER A 146 -14.45 -8.18 7.08
CA SER A 146 -14.92 -9.07 8.15
C SER A 146 -13.92 -9.21 9.30
N LEU A 147 -12.62 -9.17 8.99
CA LEU A 147 -11.53 -9.30 9.95
C LEU A 147 -11.14 -7.96 10.59
N TYR A 148 -11.44 -6.83 9.95
CA TYR A 148 -11.13 -5.48 10.40
C TYR A 148 -12.36 -4.56 10.45
N PRO A 149 -13.35 -4.79 11.34
CA PRO A 149 -14.60 -4.03 11.37
C PRO A 149 -14.44 -2.50 11.49
N GLN A 150 -13.30 -2.02 11.98
CA GLN A 150 -12.93 -0.61 12.10
C GLN A 150 -12.88 0.10 10.74
N TYR A 151 -12.82 -0.63 9.63
CA TYR A 151 -12.86 -0.07 8.27
C TYR A 151 -14.06 0.87 8.06
N VAL A 152 -15.20 0.61 8.74
CA VAL A 152 -16.43 1.40 8.61
C VAL A 152 -16.24 2.85 9.03
N THR A 153 -15.26 3.15 9.89
CA THR A 153 -14.93 4.50 10.32
C THR A 153 -13.79 5.15 9.53
N CYS A 154 -13.03 4.40 8.72
CA CYS A 154 -11.85 4.91 8.03
C CYS A 154 -12.18 6.09 7.11
N LYS A 155 -13.25 6.00 6.31
CA LYS A 155 -13.65 7.08 5.38
C LYS A 155 -14.02 8.36 6.13
N GLN A 156 -14.81 8.25 7.19
CA GLN A 156 -15.23 9.41 7.98
C GLN A 156 -14.02 10.03 8.71
N GLY A 157 -13.18 9.21 9.33
CA GLY A 157 -11.97 9.68 10.00
C GLY A 157 -10.99 10.37 9.05
N PHE A 158 -10.85 9.87 7.83
CA PHE A 158 -10.02 10.49 6.80
C PHE A 158 -10.53 11.87 6.39
N ILE A 159 -11.85 12.01 6.19
CA ILE A 159 -12.48 13.30 5.88
C ILE A 159 -12.26 14.29 7.04
N GLU A 160 -12.57 13.87 8.27
CA GLU A 160 -12.43 14.72 9.46
C GLU A 160 -10.98 15.19 9.67
N TYR A 161 -10.01 14.30 9.43
CA TYR A 161 -8.58 14.61 9.49
C TYR A 161 -8.21 15.72 8.49
N TRP A 162 -8.62 15.59 7.23
CA TRP A 162 -8.28 16.57 6.21
C TRP A 162 -9.03 17.89 6.36
N GLU A 163 -10.29 17.86 6.77
CA GLU A 163 -11.03 19.06 7.10
C GLU A 163 -10.40 19.81 8.29
N HIS A 164 -9.93 19.08 9.31
CA HIS A 164 -9.18 19.67 10.41
C HIS A 164 -7.89 20.33 9.91
N ASN A 165 -7.10 19.62 9.09
CA ASN A 165 -5.87 20.16 8.54
C ASN A 165 -6.11 21.40 7.66
N GLN A 166 -7.19 21.43 6.88
CA GLN A 166 -7.56 22.63 6.13
C GLN A 166 -7.89 23.80 7.06
N ARG A 167 -8.66 23.58 8.14
CA ARG A 167 -9.04 24.63 9.08
C ARG A 167 -7.87 25.17 9.90
N GLU A 168 -7.01 24.29 10.41
CA GLU A 168 -5.93 24.68 11.34
C GLU A 168 -4.64 25.07 10.64
N TYR A 169 -4.33 24.43 9.50
CA TYR A 169 -3.04 24.59 8.81
C TYR A 169 -3.17 25.16 7.39
N ASN A 170 -4.39 25.40 6.91
CA ASN A 170 -4.66 25.86 5.54
C ASN A 170 -4.08 24.90 4.47
N SER A 171 -4.08 23.59 4.77
CA SER A 171 -3.66 22.55 3.83
C SER A 171 -4.53 22.55 2.57
N ASN A 172 -3.93 22.28 1.41
CA ASN A 172 -4.68 22.03 0.18
C ASN A 172 -5.34 20.63 0.27
N ILE A 173 -6.65 20.58 0.09
CA ILE A 173 -7.44 19.33 0.11
C ILE A 173 -8.21 19.10 -1.19
N ASP A 174 -7.84 19.79 -2.28
CA ASP A 174 -8.57 19.73 -3.57
C ASP A 174 -8.61 18.30 -4.13
N TRP A 175 -7.58 17.51 -3.82
CA TRP A 175 -7.45 16.12 -4.24
C TRP A 175 -8.38 15.16 -3.47
N VAL A 176 -8.77 15.50 -2.23
CA VAL A 176 -9.51 14.59 -1.32
C VAL A 176 -10.84 14.14 -1.94
N ASN A 177 -11.58 15.07 -2.54
CA ASN A 177 -12.87 14.76 -3.14
C ASN A 177 -12.75 13.85 -4.36
N GLU A 178 -11.77 14.07 -5.22
CA GLU A 178 -11.51 13.22 -6.38
C GLU A 178 -11.03 11.83 -5.94
N PHE A 179 -10.11 11.78 -4.98
CA PHE A 179 -9.62 10.55 -4.37
C PHE A 179 -10.77 9.69 -3.83
N LEU A 180 -11.72 10.28 -3.10
CA LEU A 180 -12.82 9.54 -2.46
C LEU A 180 -13.85 8.97 -3.46
N LYS A 181 -13.89 9.45 -4.71
CA LYS A 181 -14.80 8.90 -5.73
C LYS A 181 -14.50 7.43 -6.04
N GLN A 182 -13.26 6.98 -5.85
CA GLN A 182 -12.88 5.60 -6.15
C GLN A 182 -13.48 4.56 -5.19
N PHE A 183 -14.06 5.00 -4.06
CA PHE A 183 -14.70 4.15 -3.05
C PHE A 183 -16.23 4.25 -3.05
N SER A 184 -16.80 4.93 -4.05
CA SER A 184 -18.25 5.10 -4.17
C SER A 184 -18.79 4.10 -5.20
N TYR A 185 -19.75 3.28 -4.78
CA TYR A 185 -20.52 2.37 -5.66
C TYR A 185 -21.49 3.16 -6.54
#